data_AF-A0A1Q3W823-F1
#
_entry.id   AF-A0A1Q3W823-F1
#
_cell.length_a   1.000
_cell.length_b   1.000
_cell.length_c   1.000
_cell.angle_alpha   90.00
_cell.angle_beta   90.00
_cell.angle_gamma   90.00
#
_symmetry.space_group_name_H-M   'P 1'
#
loop_
_entity.id
_entity.type
_entity.pdbx_description
1 polymer ?
#
loop_
_entity_poly.entity_id
_entity_poly.type
_entity_poly.pdbx_seq_one_letter_code
_entity_poly.pdbx_strand_id
1 'polypeptide(L)'
;MPGIEVEFLHRQALTPIIADLQAAVADSATAANDSKLAAAGFANAADASKQAAAGSATAANDSKLAAAGFANAADASKQAAAGFANAADASKQAAAGSANAADASKQAAAGSASTALAAATNNPVNSASVSTSYIIDFFANSKDNQYHFITLTGNVPTLTLTNVSAGRCVYLKVTQGGAGSFTITFPASCVFPGGASIDWHITPGKSNIFCLVAASSTVIDVTYYKQ
;
A
#
# COMPACT_ATOMS: atom_id res chain seq x y z
N MET A 1 -43.39 49.35 127.58
CA MET A 1 -43.78 49.00 126.20
C MET A 1 -42.66 48.15 125.57
N PRO A 2 -42.64 46.81 125.75
CA PRO A 2 -41.57 45.95 125.23
C PRO A 2 -41.85 45.32 123.85
N GLY A 3 -43.13 45.22 123.44
CA GLY A 3 -43.52 44.45 122.24
C GLY A 3 -43.21 45.13 120.90
N ILE A 4 -43.27 46.46 120.84
CA ILE A 4 -43.00 47.24 119.62
C ILE A 4 -41.49 47.27 119.33
N GLU A 5 -40.65 47.32 120.37
CA GLU A 5 -39.19 47.28 120.22
C GLU A 5 -38.72 45.92 119.68
N VAL A 6 -39.26 44.80 120.20
CA VAL A 6 -38.86 43.45 119.76
C VAL A 6 -39.27 43.18 118.32
N GLU A 7 -40.45 43.60 117.88
CA GLU A 7 -40.88 43.43 116.48
C GLU A 7 -40.09 44.34 115.53
N PHE A 8 -39.77 45.57 115.96
CA PHE A 8 -38.92 46.49 115.22
C PHE A 8 -37.49 45.94 115.08
N LEU A 9 -36.90 45.44 116.16
CA LEU A 9 -35.59 44.77 116.17
C LEU A 9 -35.58 43.50 115.30
N HIS A 10 -36.64 42.68 115.32
CA HIS A 10 -36.77 41.49 114.46
C HIS A 10 -36.87 41.86 112.98
N ARG A 11 -37.70 42.85 112.62
CA ARG A 11 -37.79 43.35 111.23
C ARG A 11 -36.47 43.97 110.78
N GLN A 12 -35.80 44.73 111.64
CA GLN A 12 -34.51 45.37 111.36
C GLN A 12 -33.38 44.33 111.15
N ALA A 13 -33.46 43.17 111.80
CA ALA A 13 -32.50 42.07 111.64
C ALA A 13 -32.78 41.17 110.41
N LEU A 14 -34.04 41.00 110.00
CA LEU A 14 -34.43 40.11 108.90
C LEU A 14 -34.35 40.76 107.51
N THR A 15 -34.54 42.08 107.41
CA THR A 15 -34.45 42.81 106.14
C THR A 15 -33.12 42.65 105.39
N PRO A 16 -31.93 42.75 106.02
CA PRO A 16 -30.67 42.53 105.29
C PRO A 16 -30.52 41.08 104.81
N ILE A 17 -30.95 40.10 105.62
CA ILE A 17 -30.86 38.67 105.27
C ILE A 17 -31.71 38.36 104.03
N ILE A 18 -32.93 38.90 103.95
CA ILE A 18 -33.80 38.71 102.78
C ILE A 18 -33.20 39.37 101.53
N ALA A 19 -32.61 40.56 101.67
CA ALA A 19 -31.95 41.24 100.56
C ALA A 19 -30.75 40.45 100.03
N ASP A 20 -29.92 39.91 100.91
CA ASP A 20 -28.76 39.08 100.55
C ASP A 20 -29.19 37.78 99.84
N LEU A 21 -30.26 37.13 100.31
CA LEU A 21 -30.83 35.94 99.65
C LEU A 21 -31.36 36.28 98.25
N GLN A 22 -32.06 37.41 98.10
CA GLN A 22 -32.57 37.85 96.79
C GLN A 22 -31.42 38.16 95.82
N ALA A 23 -30.34 38.80 96.30
CA ALA A 23 -29.14 39.06 95.50
C ALA A 23 -28.46 37.75 95.08
N ALA A 24 -28.27 36.80 95.99
CA ALA A 24 -27.66 35.51 95.69
C ALA A 24 -28.48 34.70 94.66
N VAL A 25 -29.82 34.76 94.73
CA VAL A 25 -30.69 34.12 93.73
C VAL A 25 -30.56 34.80 92.37
N ALA A 26 -30.48 36.13 92.31
CA ALA A 26 -30.27 36.87 91.07
C ALA A 26 -28.90 36.59 90.42
N ASP A 27 -27.84 36.52 91.24
CA ASP A 27 -26.50 36.17 90.79
C ASP A 27 -26.45 34.74 90.24
N SER A 28 -27.09 33.79 90.94
CA SER A 28 -27.20 32.40 90.49
C SER A 28 -27.97 32.28 89.16
N ALA A 29 -29.07 33.02 89.01
CA ALA A 29 -29.83 33.06 87.76
C ALA A 29 -29.00 33.64 86.60
N THR A 30 -28.23 34.69 86.86
CA THR A 30 -27.31 35.29 85.89
C THR A 30 -26.22 34.30 85.47
N ALA A 31 -25.55 33.66 86.43
CA ALA A 31 -24.53 32.66 86.14
C ALA A 31 -25.05 31.46 85.34
N ALA A 32 -26.29 31.02 85.62
CA ALA A 32 -26.95 29.97 84.86
C ALA A 32 -27.24 30.41 83.40
N ASN A 33 -27.67 31.65 83.21
CA ASN A 33 -27.91 32.20 81.88
C ASN A 33 -26.62 32.35 81.07
N ASP A 34 -25.55 32.85 81.68
CA ASP A 34 -24.23 32.97 81.06
C ASP A 34 -23.67 31.60 80.64
N SER A 35 -23.84 30.60 81.52
CA SER A 35 -23.46 29.21 81.20
C SER A 35 -24.22 28.66 80.00
N LYS A 36 -25.53 28.95 79.89
CA LYS A 36 -26.35 28.55 78.73
C LYS A 36 -25.91 29.24 77.44
N LEU A 37 -25.59 30.53 77.51
CA LEU A 37 -25.08 31.29 76.36
C LEU A 37 -23.71 30.76 75.90
N ALA A 38 -22.80 30.47 76.83
CA ALA A 38 -21.50 29.86 76.52
C ALA A 38 -21.67 28.51 75.83
N ALA A 39 -22.54 27.63 76.35
CA ALA A 39 -22.84 26.34 75.74
C ALA A 39 -23.38 26.47 74.30
N ALA A 40 -24.29 27.43 74.07
CA ALA A 40 -24.79 27.72 72.72
C ALA A 40 -23.67 28.25 71.79
N GLY A 41 -22.76 29.08 72.30
CA GLY A 41 -21.58 29.55 71.58
C GLY A 41 -20.67 28.41 71.14
N PHE A 42 -20.38 27.46 72.04
CA PHE A 42 -19.59 26.27 71.72
C PHE A 42 -20.28 25.36 70.68
N ALA A 43 -21.60 25.17 70.79
CA ALA A 43 -22.36 24.39 69.81
C ALA A 43 -22.27 25.02 68.41
N ASN A 44 -22.46 26.34 68.30
CA ASN A 44 -22.33 27.07 67.04
C ASN A 44 -20.92 26.97 66.44
N ALA A 45 -19.88 27.10 67.27
CA ALA A 45 -18.49 26.96 66.83
C ALA A 45 -18.17 25.54 66.32
N ALA A 46 -18.74 24.52 66.98
CA ALA A 46 -18.60 23.13 66.55
C ALA A 46 -19.29 22.89 65.20
N ASP A 47 -20.50 23.45 64.99
CA ASP A 47 -21.21 23.31 63.72
C ASP A 47 -20.52 24.06 62.58
N ALA A 48 -19.99 25.26 62.84
CA ALA A 48 -19.17 25.99 61.86
C ALA A 48 -17.92 25.19 61.44
N SER A 49 -17.27 24.53 62.41
CA SER A 49 -16.11 23.67 62.16
C SER A 49 -16.47 22.43 61.32
N LYS A 50 -17.63 21.79 61.57
CA LYS A 50 -18.13 20.67 60.74
C LYS A 50 -18.40 21.13 59.30
N GLN A 51 -19.00 22.29 59.11
CA GLN A 51 -19.27 22.85 57.78
C GLN A 51 -17.97 23.13 57.01
N ALA A 52 -16.96 23.72 57.67
CA ALA A 52 -15.66 23.96 57.07
C ALA A 52 -14.95 22.66 56.66
N ALA A 53 -15.03 21.62 57.50
CA ALA A 53 -14.48 20.30 57.18
C ALA A 53 -15.19 19.66 55.98
N ALA A 54 -16.52 19.75 55.91
CA ALA A 54 -17.30 19.25 54.77
C ALA A 54 -16.96 20.00 53.46
N GLY A 55 -16.81 21.32 53.53
CA GLY A 55 -16.36 22.13 52.39
C GLY A 55 -14.96 21.74 51.90
N SER A 56 -14.04 21.51 52.83
CA SER A 56 -12.68 21.06 52.51
C SER A 56 -12.66 19.67 51.87
N ALA A 57 -13.49 18.74 52.37
CA ALA A 57 -13.66 17.42 51.78
C ALA A 57 -14.23 17.47 50.35
N THR A 58 -15.18 18.38 50.10
CA THR A 58 -15.75 18.61 48.77
C THR A 58 -14.68 19.13 47.81
N ALA A 59 -13.93 20.16 48.19
CA ALA A 59 -12.85 20.72 47.38
C ALA A 59 -11.75 19.69 47.04
N ALA A 60 -11.42 18.82 48.00
CA ALA A 60 -10.48 17.72 47.77
C ALA A 60 -11.01 16.70 46.76
N ASN A 61 -12.31 16.38 46.84
CA ASN A 61 -12.95 15.47 45.88
C ASN A 61 -12.99 16.06 44.46
N ASP A 62 -13.35 17.34 44.33
CA ASP A 62 -13.36 18.04 43.05
C ASP A 62 -11.96 18.10 42.42
N SER A 63 -10.93 18.34 43.23
CA SER A 63 -9.54 18.29 42.79
C SER A 63 -9.13 16.91 42.27
N LYS A 64 -9.58 15.84 42.93
CA LYS A 64 -9.33 14.46 42.49
C LYS A 64 -10.04 14.15 41.17
N LEU A 65 -11.27 14.63 40.99
CA LEU A 65 -12.02 14.48 39.73
C LEU A 65 -11.34 15.24 38.58
N ALA A 66 -10.88 16.46 38.82
CA ALA A 66 -10.13 17.24 37.83
C ALA A 66 -8.83 16.53 37.40
N ALA A 67 -8.06 16.01 38.37
CA ALA A 67 -6.85 15.25 38.09
C ALA A 67 -7.13 13.99 37.24
N ALA A 68 -8.20 13.26 37.53
CA ALA A 68 -8.63 12.12 36.73
C ALA A 68 -9.03 12.55 35.30
N GLY A 69 -9.71 13.69 35.15
CA GLY A 69 -10.03 14.27 33.84
C GLY A 69 -8.79 14.59 33.01
N PHE A 70 -7.77 15.22 33.62
CA PHE A 70 -6.49 15.49 32.95
C PHE A 70 -5.76 14.21 32.54
N ALA A 71 -5.75 13.19 33.40
CA ALA A 71 -5.14 11.90 33.08
C ALA A 71 -5.81 11.25 31.86
N ASN A 72 -7.16 11.23 31.82
CA ASN A 72 -7.91 10.70 30.69
C ASN A 72 -7.63 11.47 29.39
N ALA A 73 -7.55 12.80 29.45
CA ALA A 73 -7.24 13.63 28.29
C ALA A 73 -5.81 13.37 27.76
N ALA A 74 -4.85 13.15 28.66
CA ALA A 74 -3.48 12.80 28.31
C ALA A 74 -3.42 11.42 27.62
N ASP A 75 -4.16 10.43 28.13
CA ASP A 75 -4.19 9.10 27.52
C ASP A 75 -4.89 9.10 26.15
N ALA A 76 -5.98 9.86 25.99
CA ALA A 76 -6.62 10.07 24.69
C ALA A 76 -5.65 10.72 23.68
N SER A 77 -4.84 11.69 24.12
CA SER A 77 -3.83 12.34 23.28
C SER A 77 -2.72 11.36 22.85
N LYS A 78 -2.26 10.47 23.74
CA LYS A 78 -1.30 9.42 23.40
C LYS A 78 -1.87 8.45 22.36
N GLN A 79 -3.13 8.04 22.52
CA GLN A 79 -3.81 7.15 21.57
C GLN A 79 -3.94 7.81 20.19
N ALA A 80 -4.31 9.08 20.12
CA ALA A 80 -4.37 9.83 18.87
C ALA A 80 -2.99 9.91 18.19
N ALA A 81 -1.93 10.22 18.94
CA ALA A 81 -0.57 10.25 18.41
C ALA A 81 -0.12 8.88 17.84
N ALA A 82 -0.44 7.78 18.53
CA ALA A 82 -0.18 6.44 18.02
C ALA A 82 -0.98 6.14 16.74
N GLY A 83 -2.23 6.60 16.67
CA GLY A 83 -3.06 6.51 15.46
C GLY A 83 -2.44 7.24 14.26
N PHE A 84 -1.94 8.45 14.46
CA PHE A 84 -1.23 9.21 13.42
C PHE A 84 0.07 8.53 12.97
N ALA A 85 0.84 7.96 13.90
CA ALA A 85 2.05 7.22 13.57
C ALA A 85 1.74 5.99 12.68
N ASN A 86 0.71 5.21 13.05
CA ASN A 86 0.27 4.06 12.26
C ASN A 86 -0.20 4.47 10.86
N ALA A 87 -0.95 5.57 10.74
CA ALA A 87 -1.40 6.08 9.45
C ALA A 87 -0.22 6.52 8.56
N ALA A 88 0.80 7.16 9.15
CA ALA A 88 2.01 7.55 8.43
C ALA A 88 2.78 6.33 7.91
N ASP A 89 2.91 5.27 8.72
CA ASP A 89 3.60 4.05 8.31
C ASP A 89 2.82 3.29 7.22
N ALA A 90 1.48 3.23 7.31
CA ALA A 90 0.65 2.69 6.24
C ALA A 90 0.84 3.48 4.92
N SER A 91 0.92 4.81 4.99
CA SER A 91 1.18 5.66 3.83
C SER A 91 2.56 5.38 3.21
N LYS A 92 3.61 5.17 4.02
CA LYS A 92 4.95 4.80 3.51
C LYS A 92 4.92 3.45 2.80
N GLN A 93 4.22 2.46 3.36
CA GLN A 93 4.08 1.14 2.74
C GLN A 93 3.34 1.22 1.40
N ALA A 94 2.27 2.00 1.31
CA ALA A 94 1.54 2.22 0.07
C ALA A 94 2.41 2.90 -1.02
N ALA A 95 3.22 3.89 -0.63
CA ALA A 95 4.16 4.55 -1.52
C ALA A 95 5.24 3.58 -2.04
N ALA A 96 5.81 2.74 -1.17
CA ALA A 96 6.76 1.71 -1.57
C ALA A 96 6.13 0.68 -2.53
N GLY A 97 4.90 0.25 -2.25
CA GLY A 97 4.15 -0.64 -3.15
C GLY A 97 3.94 -0.02 -4.55
N SER A 98 3.61 1.27 -4.60
CA SER A 98 3.44 2.00 -5.85
C SER A 98 4.74 2.12 -6.65
N ALA A 99 5.87 2.37 -5.98
CA ALA A 99 7.19 2.42 -6.62
C ALA A 99 7.57 1.07 -7.23
N ASN A 100 7.36 -0.03 -6.50
CA ASN A 100 7.62 -1.39 -7.00
C ASN A 100 6.77 -1.71 -8.24
N ALA A 101 5.49 -1.33 -8.24
CA ALA A 101 4.61 -1.52 -9.40
C ALA A 101 5.09 -0.74 -10.63
N ALA A 102 5.55 0.50 -10.43
CA ALA A 102 6.11 1.32 -11.51
C ALA A 102 7.38 0.69 -12.10
N ASP A 103 8.28 0.16 -11.28
CA ASP A 103 9.51 -0.50 -11.75
C ASP A 103 9.23 -1.84 -12.46
N ALA A 104 8.24 -2.61 -12.00
CA ALA A 104 7.77 -3.79 -12.71
C ALA A 104 7.20 -3.42 -14.10
N SER A 105 6.43 -2.34 -14.18
CA SER A 105 5.90 -1.85 -15.46
C SER A 105 7.00 -1.38 -16.42
N LYS A 106 8.05 -0.72 -15.92
CA LYS A 106 9.21 -0.32 -16.75
C LYS A 106 9.94 -1.54 -17.30
N GLN A 107 10.15 -2.57 -16.47
CA GLN A 107 10.80 -3.81 -16.89
C GLN A 107 9.97 -4.55 -17.94
N ALA A 108 8.66 -4.62 -17.77
CA ALA A 108 7.75 -5.19 -18.76
C ALA A 108 7.84 -4.44 -20.10
N ALA A 109 7.79 -3.10 -20.06
CA ALA A 109 7.93 -2.28 -21.26
C ALA A 109 9.27 -2.46 -21.96
N ALA A 110 10.38 -2.52 -21.21
CA ALA A 110 11.71 -2.79 -21.74
C ALA A 110 11.80 -4.19 -22.38
N GLY A 111 11.21 -5.20 -21.74
CA GLY A 111 11.09 -6.55 -22.29
C GLY A 111 10.32 -6.57 -23.61
N SER A 112 9.13 -5.95 -23.65
CA SER A 112 8.33 -5.84 -24.87
C SER A 112 9.07 -5.12 -26.00
N ALA A 113 9.78 -4.02 -25.68
CA ALA A 113 10.60 -3.30 -26.66
C ALA A 113 11.75 -4.17 -27.18
N SER A 114 12.40 -4.94 -26.32
CA SER A 114 13.45 -5.88 -26.72
C SER A 114 12.93 -6.98 -27.65
N THR A 115 11.76 -7.56 -27.35
CA THR A 115 11.10 -8.54 -28.22
C THR A 115 10.72 -7.94 -29.58
N ALA A 116 10.17 -6.73 -29.60
CA ALA A 116 9.82 -6.05 -30.85
C ALA A 116 11.07 -5.74 -31.71
N LEU A 117 12.13 -5.23 -31.10
CA LEU A 117 13.40 -4.98 -31.79
C LEU A 117 14.01 -6.28 -32.30
N ALA A 118 13.92 -7.35 -31.51
CA ALA A 118 14.33 -8.66 -31.96
C ALA A 118 13.55 -9.03 -33.22
N ALA A 119 12.22 -8.96 -33.23
CA ALA A 119 11.41 -9.30 -34.41
C ALA A 119 11.75 -8.49 -35.66
N ALA A 120 12.11 -7.21 -35.50
CA ALA A 120 12.46 -6.30 -36.59
C ALA A 120 13.85 -6.53 -37.23
N THR A 121 14.66 -7.46 -36.72
CA THR A 121 15.99 -7.76 -37.30
C THR A 121 15.95 -8.93 -38.27
N ASN A 122 16.84 -8.90 -39.26
CA ASN A 122 17.01 -9.99 -40.23
C ASN A 122 17.62 -11.23 -39.56
N ASN A 123 17.14 -12.42 -39.93
CA ASN A 123 17.72 -13.71 -39.51
C ASN A 123 18.51 -14.35 -40.67
N PRO A 124 19.83 -14.15 -40.76
CA PRO A 124 20.64 -14.87 -41.72
C PRO A 124 20.77 -16.34 -41.30
N VAL A 125 20.38 -17.25 -42.18
CA VAL A 125 20.51 -18.70 -42.02
C VAL A 125 21.44 -19.21 -43.12
N ASN A 126 22.65 -19.61 -42.75
CA ASN A 126 23.65 -20.10 -43.68
C ASN A 126 23.74 -21.63 -43.61
N SER A 127 23.62 -22.32 -44.77
CA SER A 127 23.85 -23.76 -44.86
C SER A 127 24.75 -24.11 -46.03
N ALA A 128 25.94 -24.63 -45.74
CA ALA A 128 26.99 -24.88 -46.74
C ALA A 128 26.76 -26.15 -47.58
N SER A 129 25.81 -27.02 -47.21
CA SER A 129 25.54 -28.26 -47.95
C SER A 129 24.09 -28.68 -47.77
N VAL A 130 23.33 -28.71 -48.86
CA VAL A 130 21.92 -29.13 -48.91
C VAL A 130 21.71 -30.03 -50.12
N SER A 131 21.20 -31.25 -49.91
CA SER A 131 21.13 -32.27 -50.97
C SER A 131 19.97 -33.27 -50.86
N THR A 132 19.08 -33.14 -49.88
CA THR A 132 17.97 -34.08 -49.66
C THR A 132 16.69 -33.38 -49.22
N SER A 133 16.78 -32.54 -48.20
CA SER A 133 15.65 -31.76 -47.70
C SER A 133 16.12 -30.44 -47.13
N TYR A 134 15.25 -29.44 -47.13
CA TYR A 134 15.50 -28.17 -46.47
C TYR A 134 14.22 -27.66 -45.80
N ILE A 135 14.37 -27.00 -44.65
CA ILE A 135 13.28 -26.38 -43.90
C ILE A 135 13.52 -24.88 -43.87
N ILE A 136 12.51 -24.13 -44.24
CA ILE A 136 12.45 -22.68 -44.05
C ILE A 136 11.32 -22.40 -43.07
N ASP A 137 11.67 -21.82 -41.94
CA ASP A 137 10.71 -21.36 -40.95
C ASP A 137 10.52 -19.84 -41.11
N PHE A 138 9.33 -19.43 -41.55
CA PHE A 138 8.95 -18.03 -41.76
C PHE A 138 8.90 -17.22 -40.45
N PHE A 139 9.16 -17.84 -39.29
CA PHE A 139 9.32 -17.14 -38.00
C PHE A 139 10.47 -17.65 -37.13
N ALA A 140 11.51 -18.23 -37.73
CA ALA A 140 12.66 -18.70 -36.94
C ALA A 140 13.22 -17.57 -36.08
N ASN A 141 13.54 -17.91 -34.82
CA ASN A 141 14.09 -16.98 -33.83
C ASN A 141 13.21 -15.75 -33.55
N SER A 142 11.89 -15.88 -33.78
CA SER A 142 10.92 -14.79 -33.65
C SER A 142 11.23 -13.58 -34.54
N LYS A 143 11.84 -13.81 -35.72
CA LYS A 143 12.22 -12.77 -36.68
C LYS A 143 11.29 -12.79 -37.88
N ASP A 144 10.82 -11.62 -38.30
CA ASP A 144 9.90 -11.50 -39.45
C ASP A 144 10.62 -11.66 -40.80
N ASN A 145 11.89 -11.26 -40.88
CA ASN A 145 12.69 -11.32 -42.09
C ASN A 145 13.69 -12.49 -42.04
N GLN A 146 13.52 -13.47 -42.93
CA GLN A 146 14.40 -14.65 -43.01
C GLN A 146 15.30 -14.57 -44.25
N TYR A 147 16.61 -14.74 -44.06
CA TYR A 147 17.61 -14.68 -45.14
C TYR A 147 18.38 -16.00 -45.21
N HIS A 148 17.94 -16.90 -46.07
CA HIS A 148 18.55 -18.19 -46.26
C HIS A 148 19.62 -18.14 -47.35
N PHE A 149 20.84 -18.51 -47.01
CA PHE A 149 21.97 -18.64 -47.93
C PHE A 149 22.41 -20.10 -47.94
N ILE A 150 22.06 -20.82 -49.00
CA ILE A 150 22.34 -22.24 -49.08
C ILE A 150 23.20 -22.60 -50.28
N THR A 151 23.95 -23.69 -50.15
CA THR A 151 24.72 -24.30 -51.23
C THR A 151 24.17 -25.70 -51.50
N LEU A 152 23.73 -25.94 -52.73
CA LEU A 152 23.26 -27.25 -53.17
C LEU A 152 24.43 -28.15 -53.52
N THR A 153 24.49 -29.31 -52.90
CA THR A 153 25.44 -30.39 -53.20
C THR A 153 24.75 -31.60 -53.85
N GLY A 154 23.43 -31.50 -54.02
CA GLY A 154 22.57 -32.47 -54.68
C GLY A 154 21.16 -31.89 -54.88
N ASN A 155 20.28 -32.65 -55.52
CA ASN A 155 18.88 -32.25 -55.70
C ASN A 155 18.13 -32.30 -54.36
N VAL A 156 17.33 -31.26 -54.08
CA VAL A 156 16.50 -31.18 -52.87
C VAL A 156 15.04 -31.45 -53.27
N PRO A 157 14.57 -32.70 -53.24
CA PRO A 157 13.20 -33.05 -53.59
C PRO A 157 12.16 -32.52 -52.60
N THR A 158 12.56 -32.13 -51.38
CA THR A 158 11.63 -31.69 -50.33
C THR A 158 12.08 -30.37 -49.72
N LEU A 159 11.38 -29.28 -50.07
CA LEU A 159 11.42 -28.02 -49.33
C LEU A 159 10.17 -27.91 -48.45
N THR A 160 10.37 -27.84 -47.14
CA THR A 160 9.28 -27.66 -46.16
C THR A 160 9.26 -26.21 -45.69
N LEU A 161 8.09 -25.59 -45.73
CA LEU A 161 7.86 -24.23 -45.25
C LEU A 161 6.99 -24.29 -44.00
N THR A 162 7.46 -23.74 -42.88
CA THR A 162 6.75 -23.77 -41.59
C THR A 162 6.42 -22.36 -41.10
N ASN A 163 5.43 -22.26 -40.20
CA ASN A 163 4.95 -20.99 -39.62
C ASN A 163 4.64 -19.92 -40.68
N VAL A 164 4.14 -20.37 -41.83
CA VAL A 164 3.72 -19.50 -42.93
C VAL A 164 2.49 -18.72 -42.48
N SER A 165 2.59 -17.40 -42.54
CA SER A 165 1.52 -16.46 -42.19
C SER A 165 1.55 -15.28 -43.14
N ALA A 166 0.38 -14.70 -43.43
CA ALA A 166 0.26 -13.55 -44.30
C ALA A 166 1.21 -12.41 -43.90
N GLY A 167 1.89 -11.82 -44.88
CA GLY A 167 2.84 -10.72 -44.70
C GLY A 167 4.27 -11.12 -44.36
N ARG A 168 4.55 -12.41 -44.14
CA ARG A 168 5.92 -12.90 -43.88
C ARG A 168 6.70 -13.08 -45.19
N CYS A 169 7.99 -12.76 -45.14
CA CYS A 169 8.87 -12.75 -46.30
C CYS A 169 10.14 -13.57 -46.05
N VAL A 170 10.58 -14.29 -47.08
CA VAL A 170 11.86 -15.02 -47.08
C VAL A 170 12.67 -14.61 -48.29
N TYR A 171 13.92 -14.25 -48.04
CA TYR A 171 14.96 -14.17 -49.05
C TYR A 171 15.72 -15.51 -49.07
N LEU A 172 15.77 -16.18 -50.22
CA LEU A 172 16.49 -17.44 -50.38
C LEU A 172 17.49 -17.32 -51.52
N LYS A 173 18.78 -17.38 -51.20
CA LYS A 173 19.87 -17.48 -52.18
C LYS A 173 20.37 -18.92 -52.22
N VAL A 174 20.25 -19.53 -53.39
CA VAL A 174 20.60 -20.93 -53.65
C VAL A 174 21.80 -20.98 -54.57
N THR A 175 22.94 -21.46 -54.08
CA THR A 175 24.21 -21.52 -54.82
C THR A 175 24.49 -22.95 -55.29
N GLN A 176 24.94 -23.12 -56.53
CA GLN A 176 25.40 -24.43 -57.02
C GLN A 176 26.75 -24.80 -56.38
N GLY A 177 26.80 -25.88 -55.61
CA GLY A 177 28.02 -26.36 -54.96
C GLY A 177 28.87 -27.31 -55.83
N GLY A 178 28.33 -27.79 -56.94
CA GLY A 178 29.00 -28.71 -57.85
C GLY A 178 28.54 -28.55 -59.29
N ALA A 179 29.20 -29.23 -60.22
CA ALA A 179 28.82 -29.23 -61.63
C ALA A 179 27.56 -30.08 -61.80
N GLY A 180 26.49 -29.47 -62.29
CA GLY A 180 25.17 -30.08 -62.36
C GLY A 180 24.09 -29.05 -62.08
N SER A 181 22.91 -29.21 -62.69
CA SER A 181 21.76 -28.35 -62.41
C SER A 181 21.04 -28.87 -61.17
N PHE A 182 21.63 -28.67 -59.98
CA PHE A 182 20.93 -29.07 -58.76
C PHE A 182 19.71 -28.18 -58.56
N THR A 183 18.57 -28.79 -58.23
CA THR A 183 17.30 -28.08 -58.10
C THR A 183 16.71 -28.23 -56.71
N ILE A 184 15.84 -27.30 -56.33
CA ILE A 184 14.92 -27.45 -55.19
C ILE A 184 13.50 -27.61 -55.72
N THR A 185 12.79 -28.62 -55.22
CA THR A 185 11.35 -28.77 -55.47
C THR A 185 10.60 -27.92 -54.46
N PHE A 186 9.96 -26.85 -54.93
CA PHE A 186 9.11 -26.00 -54.10
C PHE A 186 7.76 -26.69 -53.84
N PRO A 187 7.16 -26.52 -52.65
CA PRO A 187 5.83 -27.04 -52.36
C PRO A 187 4.76 -26.35 -53.23
N ALA A 188 3.60 -27.00 -53.40
CA ALA A 188 2.49 -26.48 -54.21
C ALA A 188 1.91 -25.13 -53.72
N SER A 189 2.19 -24.76 -52.47
CA SER A 189 1.86 -23.44 -51.93
C SER A 189 2.66 -22.30 -52.56
N CYS A 190 3.80 -22.60 -53.20
CA CYS A 190 4.61 -21.63 -53.91
C CYS A 190 4.06 -21.39 -55.32
N VAL A 191 3.61 -20.16 -55.59
CA VAL A 191 3.07 -19.74 -56.87
C VAL A 191 4.12 -18.88 -57.59
N PHE A 192 4.58 -19.35 -58.74
CA PHE A 192 5.50 -18.61 -59.60
C PHE A 192 4.73 -17.83 -60.67
N PRO A 193 5.18 -16.61 -61.04
CA PRO A 193 4.52 -15.82 -62.07
C PRO A 193 4.50 -16.56 -63.42
N GLY A 194 3.33 -16.60 -64.05
CA GLY A 194 3.15 -17.14 -65.40
C GLY A 194 3.36 -18.65 -65.55
N GLY A 195 3.44 -19.42 -64.45
CA GLY A 195 3.65 -20.87 -64.51
C GLY A 195 5.02 -21.28 -65.07
N ALA A 196 6.00 -20.37 -65.08
CA ALA A 196 7.30 -20.59 -65.67
C ALA A 196 8.11 -21.65 -64.91
N SER A 197 8.75 -22.56 -65.63
CA SER A 197 9.81 -23.41 -65.09
C SER A 197 10.97 -22.53 -64.60
N ILE A 198 11.56 -22.89 -63.46
CA ILE A 198 12.71 -22.17 -62.90
C ILE A 198 13.94 -22.45 -63.76
N ASP A 199 14.57 -21.41 -64.29
CA ASP A 199 15.87 -21.52 -64.98
C ASP A 199 17.02 -21.57 -63.95
N TRP A 200 17.48 -22.78 -63.63
CA TRP A 200 18.55 -23.00 -62.66
C TRP A 200 19.95 -22.76 -63.25
N HIS A 201 20.89 -22.31 -62.43
CA HIS A 201 22.30 -22.36 -62.79
C HIS A 201 22.82 -23.80 -62.88
N ILE A 202 23.84 -23.97 -63.71
CA ILE A 202 24.58 -25.24 -63.88
C ILE A 202 26.06 -25.11 -63.49
N THR A 203 26.51 -23.87 -63.25
CA THR A 203 27.91 -23.54 -62.95
C THR A 203 28.11 -23.43 -61.44
N PRO A 204 29.12 -24.13 -60.88
CA PRO A 204 29.46 -23.98 -59.47
C PRO A 204 29.69 -22.51 -59.07
N GLY A 205 29.24 -22.13 -57.89
CA GLY A 205 29.38 -20.78 -57.33
C GLY A 205 28.39 -19.74 -57.85
N LYS A 206 27.55 -20.08 -58.86
CA LYS A 206 26.46 -19.23 -59.32
C LYS A 206 25.18 -19.50 -58.54
N SER A 207 24.29 -18.51 -58.46
CA SER A 207 23.13 -18.57 -57.56
C SER A 207 21.83 -18.15 -58.21
N ASN A 208 20.77 -18.90 -57.90
CA ASN A 208 19.40 -18.46 -58.10
C ASN A 208 18.93 -17.77 -56.80
N ILE A 209 18.23 -16.66 -56.94
CA ILE A 209 17.73 -15.88 -55.80
C ILE A 209 16.22 -15.81 -55.90
N PHE A 210 15.56 -16.18 -54.80
CA PHE A 210 14.12 -16.25 -54.66
C PHE A 210 13.68 -15.27 -53.57
N CYS A 211 12.58 -14.57 -53.84
CA CYS A 211 11.83 -13.81 -52.86
C CYS A 211 10.47 -14.48 -52.71
N LEU A 212 10.20 -15.03 -51.52
CA LEU A 212 8.96 -15.68 -51.18
C LEU A 212 8.17 -14.74 -50.27
N VAL A 213 6.94 -14.41 -50.65
CA VAL A 213 6.04 -13.57 -49.88
C VAL A 213 4.78 -14.38 -49.57
N ALA A 214 4.52 -14.62 -48.29
CA ALA A 214 3.32 -15.31 -47.88
C ALA A 214 2.11 -14.37 -48.01
N ALA A 215 1.29 -14.59 -49.04
CA ALA A 215 0.01 -13.90 -49.19
C ALA A 215 -1.04 -14.42 -48.19
N SER A 216 -0.91 -15.69 -47.78
CA SER A 216 -1.69 -16.34 -46.72
C SER A 216 -0.88 -17.46 -46.07
N SER A 217 -1.49 -18.27 -45.19
CA SER A 217 -0.84 -19.46 -44.64
C SER A 217 -0.66 -20.60 -45.65
N THR A 218 -1.31 -20.53 -46.81
CA THR A 218 -1.29 -21.59 -47.84
C THR A 218 -0.86 -21.12 -49.22
N VAL A 219 -0.74 -19.81 -49.44
CA VAL A 219 -0.33 -19.21 -50.72
C VAL A 219 0.88 -18.33 -50.50
N ILE A 220 1.95 -18.62 -51.26
CA ILE A 220 3.24 -17.96 -51.18
C ILE A 220 3.62 -17.53 -52.58
N ASP A 221 3.60 -16.23 -52.84
CA ASP A 221 4.03 -15.67 -54.11
C ASP A 221 5.54 -15.70 -54.20
N VAL A 222 6.08 -16.33 -55.24
CA VAL A 222 7.52 -16.50 -55.42
C VAL A 222 7.97 -15.79 -56.68
N THR A 223 8.85 -14.81 -56.50
CA THR A 223 9.61 -14.22 -57.60
C THR A 223 11.04 -14.72 -57.53
N TYR A 224 11.69 -14.87 -58.68
CA TYR A 224 13.08 -15.29 -58.71
C TYR A 224 13.85 -14.59 -59.82
N TYR A 225 15.17 -14.51 -59.63
CA TYR A 225 16.10 -14.14 -60.68
C TYR A 225 17.35 -15.02 -60.62
N LYS A 226 18.04 -15.07 -61.74
CA LYS A 226 19.27 -15.84 -61.96
C LYS A 226 20.45 -14.86 -61.93
N GLN A 227 21.42 -15.04 -61.03
CA GLN A 227 22.50 -14.07 -60.73
C GLN A 227 23.82 -14.37 -61.45
#